data_AF-A0A2U2N991-F1
#
_entry.id   AF-A0A2U2N991-F1
#
_cell.length_a   1.000
_cell.length_b   1.000
_cell.length_c   1.000
_cell.angle_alpha   90.00
_cell.angle_beta   90.00
_cell.angle_gamma   90.00
#
_symmetry.space_group_name_H-M   'P 1'
#
loop_
_entity.id
_entity.type
_entity.pdbx_description
1 polymer ?
#
loop_
_entity_poly.entity_id
_entity_poly.type
_entity_poly.pdbx_seq_one_letter_code
_entity_poly.pdbx_strand_id
1 'polypeptide(L)'
;MIQINDSITADNTENYKQRPEVDNTTIDWDDKNDVMNAAGCLSKTLEITLMSAIKEIANDPYDGSSRAMLLSVSSFYAAMNRLYASFAPVLSAVLVDAYPKWVEELAGAENPEQLDKLLPDLKALKAAMVKSKALDDRPVIVHLEDADRDVTVEGNRLSLMCE
;
A
#
# COMPACT_ATOMS: atom_id res chain seq x y z
N MET A 1 14.31 -33.14 -14.45
CA MET A 1 14.74 -33.01 -13.04
C MET A 1 15.35 -31.62 -12.93
N ILE A 2 14.59 -30.65 -12.41
CA ILE A 2 15.05 -29.25 -12.32
C ILE A 2 15.76 -29.12 -10.98
N GLN A 3 17.08 -28.93 -11.01
CA GLN A 3 17.86 -28.61 -9.82
C GLN A 3 17.56 -27.15 -9.45
N ILE A 4 16.88 -26.95 -8.32
CA ILE A 4 16.75 -25.63 -7.69
C ILE A 4 18.01 -25.48 -6.84
N ASN A 5 18.86 -24.51 -7.17
CA ASN A 5 20.08 -24.22 -6.42
C ASN A 5 19.75 -23.91 -4.95
N ASP A 6 20.41 -24.61 -4.02
CA ASP A 6 20.33 -24.45 -2.55
C ASP A 6 20.91 -23.12 -2.04
N SER A 7 21.15 -22.13 -2.91
CA SER A 7 21.72 -20.84 -2.53
C SER A 7 20.73 -19.87 -1.88
N ILE A 8 19.47 -20.27 -1.66
CA ILE A 8 18.43 -19.43 -1.04
C ILE A 8 18.61 -19.32 0.49
N THR A 9 19.51 -20.13 1.08
CA THR A 9 19.82 -20.11 2.52
C THR A 9 20.97 -19.17 2.91
N ALA A 10 21.58 -18.45 1.96
CA ALA A 10 22.64 -17.49 2.27
C ALA A 10 22.14 -16.46 3.29
N ASP A 11 22.78 -16.47 4.46
CA ASP A 11 22.53 -15.53 5.55
C ASP A 11 23.07 -14.15 5.15
N ASN A 12 22.26 -13.42 4.38
CA ASN A 12 22.59 -12.09 3.88
C ASN A 12 22.34 -10.99 4.92
N THR A 13 22.15 -11.32 6.20
CA THR A 13 21.83 -10.37 7.29
C THR A 13 22.79 -9.18 7.37
N GLU A 14 24.04 -9.32 6.93
CA GLU A 14 24.99 -8.19 6.86
C GLU A 14 24.62 -7.11 5.83
N ASN A 15 23.98 -7.48 4.70
CA ASN A 15 23.51 -6.51 3.70
C ASN A 15 22.26 -5.74 4.14
N TYR A 16 21.56 -6.19 5.20
CA TYR A 16 20.35 -5.53 5.73
C TYR A 16 20.65 -4.40 6.73
N LYS A 17 21.92 -4.23 7.15
CA LYS A 17 22.29 -3.26 8.21
C LYS A 17 22.46 -1.82 7.73
N GLN A 18 22.51 -1.57 6.42
CA GLN A 18 22.49 -0.22 5.86
C GLN A 18 21.10 0.07 5.30
N ARG A 19 20.14 0.34 6.19
CA ARG A 19 18.85 0.91 5.78
C ARG A 19 19.14 2.33 5.30
N PRO A 20 18.80 2.71 4.04
CA PRO A 20 18.69 4.12 3.71
C PRO A 20 17.55 4.69 4.57
N GLU A 21 17.91 5.41 5.63
CA GLU A 21 16.95 6.15 6.43
C GLU A 21 16.47 7.35 5.60
N VAL A 22 15.16 7.45 5.43
CA VAL A 22 14.54 8.64 4.83
C VAL A 22 14.44 9.67 5.96
N ASP A 23 15.27 10.71 5.91
CA ASP A 23 15.07 11.89 6.76
C ASP A 23 13.85 12.66 6.23
N ASN A 24 12.75 12.62 6.99
CA ASN A 24 11.51 13.28 6.61
C ASN A 24 11.56 14.81 6.76
N THR A 25 12.63 15.36 7.36
CA THR A 25 12.80 16.81 7.55
C THR A 25 13.41 17.52 6.34
N THR A 26 13.79 16.77 5.29
CA THR A 26 14.46 17.32 4.09
C THR A 26 13.65 17.19 2.79
N ILE A 27 12.44 16.63 2.83
CA ILE A 27 11.61 16.45 1.62
C ILE A 27 10.89 17.76 1.30
N ASP A 28 11.14 18.32 0.12
CA ASP A 28 10.31 19.37 -0.45
C ASP A 28 9.05 18.76 -1.08
N TRP A 29 7.93 18.87 -0.36
CA TRP A 29 6.64 18.33 -0.78
C TRP A 29 6.03 19.03 -2.00
N ASP A 30 6.55 20.21 -2.36
CA ASP A 30 6.13 20.95 -3.54
C ASP A 30 6.97 20.59 -4.78
N ASP A 31 8.11 19.89 -4.63
CA ASP A 31 8.92 19.35 -5.73
C ASP A 31 8.58 17.87 -6.00
N LYS A 32 7.90 17.61 -7.12
CA LYS A 32 7.57 16.26 -7.59
C LYS A 32 8.79 15.34 -7.64
N ASN A 33 9.94 15.82 -8.12
CA ASN A 33 11.12 14.96 -8.27
C ASN A 33 11.68 14.55 -6.92
N ASP A 34 11.66 15.46 -5.94
CA ASP A 34 12.14 15.16 -4.59
C ASP A 34 11.21 14.15 -3.89
N VAL A 35 9.90 14.34 -4.00
CA VAL A 35 8.90 13.38 -3.49
C VAL A 35 9.07 12.00 -4.13
N MET A 36 9.27 11.93 -5.45
CA MET A 36 9.47 10.65 -6.15
C MET A 36 10.79 9.99 -5.77
N ASN A 37 11.86 10.76 -5.57
CA ASN A 37 13.14 10.25 -5.06
C ASN A 37 12.98 9.67 -3.65
N ALA A 38 12.31 10.39 -2.75
CA ALA A 38 12.01 9.94 -1.40
C ALA A 38 11.17 8.65 -1.40
N ALA A 39 10.15 8.57 -2.26
CA ALA A 39 9.34 7.37 -2.45
C ALA A 39 10.19 6.18 -2.93
N GLY A 40 11.12 6.40 -3.86
CA GLY A 40 12.06 5.37 -4.32
C GLY A 40 12.99 4.86 -3.22
N CYS A 41 13.50 5.76 -2.37
CA CYS A 41 14.30 5.38 -1.20
C CYS A 41 13.49 4.59 -0.18
N LEU A 42 12.27 5.03 0.14
CA LEU A 42 11.37 4.34 1.06
C LEU A 42 10.99 2.95 0.54
N SER A 43 10.73 2.82 -0.77
CA SER A 43 10.40 1.55 -1.43
C SER A 43 11.51 0.51 -1.23
N LYS A 44 12.78 0.89 -1.37
CA LYS A 44 13.92 -0.02 -1.11
C LYS A 44 14.00 -0.46 0.35
N THR A 45 13.75 0.46 1.28
CA THR A 45 13.74 0.13 2.72
C THR A 45 12.57 -0.81 3.07
N LEU A 46 11.40 -0.60 2.46
CA LEU A 46 10.26 -1.50 2.60
C LEU A 46 10.56 -2.86 1.99
N GLU A 47 11.10 -2.95 0.77
CA GLU A 47 11.50 -4.21 0.13
C GLU A 47 12.36 -5.08 1.05
N ILE A 48 13.43 -4.51 1.59
CA ILE A 48 14.35 -5.14 2.54
C ILE A 48 13.60 -5.64 3.80
N THR A 49 12.72 -4.81 4.35
CA THR A 49 11.95 -5.15 5.56
C THR A 49 10.96 -6.30 5.28
N LEU A 50 10.27 -6.25 4.15
CA LEU A 50 9.25 -7.22 3.77
C LEU A 50 9.89 -8.58 3.41
N MET A 51 11.03 -8.57 2.71
CA MET A 51 11.82 -9.80 2.47
C MET A 51 12.23 -10.49 3.77
N SER A 52 12.64 -9.71 4.78
CA SER A 52 13.01 -10.24 6.10
C SER A 52 11.80 -10.88 6.79
N ALA A 53 10.65 -10.19 6.78
CA ALA A 53 9.41 -10.72 7.34
C ALA A 53 8.94 -12.02 6.64
N ILE A 54 9.03 -12.08 5.30
CA ILE A 54 8.73 -13.31 4.55
C ILE A 54 9.62 -14.46 4.98
N LYS A 55 10.93 -14.21 5.16
CA LYS A 55 11.90 -15.23 5.58
C LYS A 55 11.62 -15.72 7.00
N GLU A 56 11.27 -14.82 7.92
CA GLU A 56 10.87 -15.18 9.29
C GLU A 56 9.60 -16.05 9.28
N ILE A 57 8.56 -15.61 8.55
CA ILE A 57 7.31 -16.40 8.41
C ILE A 57 7.57 -17.75 7.76
N ALA A 58 8.51 -17.86 6.81
CA ALA A 58 8.82 -19.15 6.17
C ALA A 58 9.62 -20.10 7.09
N ASN A 59 10.34 -19.60 8.09
CA ASN A 59 11.22 -20.38 8.96
C ASN A 59 10.65 -20.67 10.34
N ASP A 60 9.85 -19.75 10.92
CA ASP A 60 9.42 -19.85 12.32
C ASP A 60 8.21 -20.80 12.48
N PRO A 61 7.07 -20.60 11.79
CA PRO A 61 5.95 -21.53 11.80
C PRO A 61 6.12 -22.72 10.85
N TYR A 62 7.10 -22.71 9.94
CA TYR A 62 7.33 -23.76 8.94
C TYR A 62 8.79 -24.25 8.93
N ASP A 63 9.19 -25.08 7.95
CA ASP A 63 10.50 -25.74 7.90
C ASP A 63 11.56 -24.99 7.06
N GLY A 64 11.26 -23.76 6.62
CA GLY A 64 12.16 -22.99 5.74
C GLY A 64 12.33 -23.57 4.34
N SER A 65 11.57 -24.61 3.96
CA SER A 65 11.65 -25.23 2.65
C SER A 65 11.26 -24.27 1.53
N SER A 66 11.63 -24.62 0.29
CA SER A 66 11.18 -23.89 -0.89
C SER A 66 9.65 -23.80 -1.01
N ARG A 67 8.91 -24.78 -0.45
CA ARG A 67 7.44 -24.76 -0.37
C ARG A 67 6.94 -23.76 0.66
N ALA A 68 7.54 -23.73 1.86
CA ALA A 68 7.22 -22.74 2.90
C ALA A 68 7.50 -21.31 2.41
N MET A 69 8.62 -21.12 1.70
CA MET A 69 8.97 -19.84 1.08
C MET A 69 7.95 -19.43 0.02
N LEU A 70 7.57 -20.33 -0.89
CA LEU A 70 6.55 -20.06 -1.91
C LEU A 70 5.20 -19.69 -1.28
N LEU A 71 4.77 -20.43 -0.26
CA LEU A 71 3.52 -20.15 0.47
C LEU A 71 3.57 -18.76 1.15
N SER A 72 4.70 -18.41 1.77
CA SER A 72 4.89 -17.15 2.47
C SER A 72 4.88 -15.96 1.51
N VAL A 73 5.62 -16.05 0.38
CA VAL A 73 5.59 -15.03 -0.69
C VAL A 73 4.19 -14.88 -1.28
N SER A 74 3.49 -15.98 -1.55
CA SER A 74 2.13 -15.92 -2.10
C SER A 74 1.15 -15.25 -1.14
N SER A 75 1.25 -15.58 0.16
CA SER A 75 0.42 -14.99 1.21
C SER A 75 0.72 -13.51 1.40
N PHE A 76 2.01 -13.15 1.33
CA PHE A 76 2.44 -11.76 1.36
C PHE A 76 1.88 -10.95 0.19
N TYR A 77 1.93 -11.49 -1.03
CA TYR A 77 1.33 -10.85 -2.21
C TYR A 77 -0.18 -10.63 -2.04
N ALA A 78 -0.90 -11.64 -1.52
CA ALA A 78 -2.31 -11.50 -1.23
C ALA A 78 -2.59 -10.43 -0.15
N ALA A 79 -1.77 -10.36 0.89
CA ALA A 79 -1.88 -9.33 1.93
C ALA A 79 -1.61 -7.92 1.36
N MET A 80 -0.59 -7.76 0.52
CA MET A 80 -0.30 -6.49 -0.16
C MET A 80 -1.44 -6.04 -1.07
N ASN A 81 -2.07 -6.96 -1.80
CA ASN A 81 -3.24 -6.63 -2.61
C ASN A 81 -4.42 -6.15 -1.76
N ARG A 82 -4.67 -6.80 -0.61
CA ARG A 82 -5.71 -6.35 0.35
C ARG A 82 -5.39 -4.99 0.96
N LEU A 83 -4.13 -4.75 1.33
CA LEU A 83 -3.68 -3.45 1.81
C LEU A 83 -3.88 -2.38 0.74
N TYR A 84 -3.46 -2.65 -0.50
CA TYR A 84 -3.65 -1.73 -1.61
C TYR A 84 -5.14 -1.42 -1.84
N ALA A 85 -6.00 -2.44 -1.90
CA ALA A 85 -7.46 -2.27 -2.01
C ALA A 85 -8.06 -1.44 -0.87
N SER A 86 -7.50 -1.54 0.36
CA SER A 86 -7.98 -0.78 1.52
C SER A 86 -7.53 0.68 1.51
N PHE A 87 -6.24 0.93 1.22
CA PHE A 87 -5.62 2.24 1.39
C PHE A 87 -5.63 3.09 0.13
N ALA A 88 -5.45 2.50 -1.04
CA ALA A 88 -5.38 3.23 -2.31
C ALA A 88 -6.64 4.06 -2.59
N PRO A 89 -7.88 3.54 -2.48
CA PRO A 89 -9.06 4.36 -2.75
C PRO A 89 -9.28 5.43 -1.68
N VAL A 90 -8.92 5.16 -0.42
CA VAL A 90 -8.97 6.12 0.70
C VAL A 90 -8.03 7.30 0.47
N LEU A 91 -6.75 7.02 0.21
CA LEU A 91 -5.75 8.06 -0.06
C LEU A 91 -6.08 8.82 -1.34
N SER A 92 -6.51 8.11 -2.38
CA SER A 92 -6.94 8.72 -3.64
C SER A 92 -8.12 9.67 -3.44
N ALA A 93 -9.10 9.31 -2.61
CA ALA A 93 -10.26 10.17 -2.33
C ALA A 93 -9.86 11.49 -1.65
N VAL A 94 -8.85 11.47 -0.77
CA VAL A 94 -8.35 12.68 -0.09
C VAL A 94 -7.47 13.53 -1.00
N LEU A 95 -6.62 12.89 -1.80
CA LEU A 95 -5.57 13.57 -2.54
C LEU A 95 -5.99 14.04 -3.93
N VAL A 96 -7.01 13.44 -4.54
CA VAL A 96 -7.37 13.69 -5.94
C VAL A 96 -7.76 15.14 -6.22
N ASP A 97 -8.31 15.86 -5.24
CA ASP A 97 -8.66 17.27 -5.41
C ASP A 97 -7.42 18.19 -5.39
N ALA A 98 -6.40 17.83 -4.60
CA ALA A 98 -5.17 18.60 -4.45
C ALA A 98 -4.11 18.24 -5.50
N TYR A 99 -4.00 16.95 -5.84
CA TYR A 99 -2.95 16.39 -6.70
C TYR A 99 -3.52 15.34 -7.69
N PRO A 100 -4.49 15.69 -8.56
CA PRO A 100 -5.21 14.73 -9.39
C PRO A 100 -4.29 13.87 -10.26
N LYS A 101 -3.31 14.51 -10.91
CA LYS A 101 -2.35 13.82 -11.78
C LYS A 101 -1.41 12.89 -11.02
N TRP A 102 -1.07 13.21 -9.77
CA TRP A 102 -0.20 12.36 -8.96
C TRP A 102 -0.94 11.11 -8.52
N VAL A 103 -2.21 11.25 -8.14
CA VAL A 103 -3.06 10.10 -7.78
C VAL A 103 -3.23 9.15 -8.96
N GLU A 104 -3.47 9.69 -10.16
CA GLU A 104 -3.52 8.90 -11.40
C GLU A 104 -2.20 8.14 -11.62
N GLU A 105 -1.05 8.85 -11.63
CA GLU A 105 0.26 8.24 -11.87
C GLU A 105 0.63 7.17 -10.81
N LEU A 106 0.40 7.44 -9.52
CA LEU A 106 0.71 6.51 -8.42
C LEU A 106 -0.17 5.25 -8.46
N ALA A 107 -1.41 5.38 -8.93
CA ALA A 107 -2.29 4.23 -9.15
C ALA A 107 -1.97 3.47 -10.45
N GLY A 108 -1.07 4.00 -11.29
CA GLY A 108 -0.80 3.44 -12.63
C GLY A 108 -1.90 3.75 -13.65
N ALA A 109 -2.71 4.78 -13.42
CA ALA A 109 -3.72 5.27 -14.34
C ALA A 109 -3.16 6.40 -15.22
N GLU A 110 -3.53 6.40 -16.50
CA GLU A 110 -3.17 7.46 -17.45
C GLU A 110 -4.21 8.60 -17.49
N ASN A 111 -5.39 8.38 -16.91
CA ASN A 111 -6.51 9.33 -16.88
C ASN A 111 -7.55 8.95 -15.79
N PRO A 112 -8.49 9.86 -15.46
CA PRO A 112 -9.52 9.61 -14.44
C PRO A 112 -10.39 8.37 -14.70
N GLU A 113 -10.70 8.06 -15.97
CA GLU A 113 -11.55 6.90 -16.31
C GLU A 113 -10.83 5.57 -16.04
N GLN A 114 -9.52 5.52 -16.26
CA GLN A 114 -8.70 4.38 -15.88
C GLN A 114 -8.55 4.28 -14.36
N LEU A 115 -8.41 5.42 -13.67
CA LEU A 115 -8.34 5.46 -12.21
C LEU A 115 -9.61 4.88 -11.56
N ASP A 116 -10.78 5.27 -12.04
CA ASP A 116 -12.07 4.75 -11.53
C ASP A 116 -12.23 3.24 -11.80
N LYS A 117 -11.59 2.69 -12.85
CA LYS A 117 -11.58 1.25 -13.13
C LYS A 117 -10.59 0.49 -12.25
N LEU A 118 -9.45 1.10 -11.92
CA LEU A 118 -8.42 0.51 -11.07
C LEU A 118 -8.82 0.55 -9.59
N LEU A 119 -9.58 1.57 -9.19
CA LEU A 119 -10.04 1.80 -7.83
C LEU A 119 -11.57 1.99 -7.80
N PRO A 120 -12.37 0.93 -7.99
CA PRO A 120 -13.83 1.06 -8.09
C PRO A 120 -14.47 1.66 -6.83
N ASP A 121 -13.90 1.37 -5.65
CA ASP A 121 -14.33 1.90 -4.36
C ASP A 121 -14.12 3.42 -4.20
N LEU A 122 -13.27 4.04 -5.03
CA LEU A 122 -13.00 5.49 -4.99
C LEU A 122 -14.27 6.31 -5.19
N LYS A 123 -15.17 5.84 -6.07
CA LYS A 123 -16.44 6.51 -6.34
C LYS A 123 -17.36 6.52 -5.13
N ALA A 124 -17.43 5.42 -4.40
CA ALA A 124 -18.24 5.29 -3.19
C ALA A 124 -17.74 6.24 -2.10
N LEU A 125 -16.42 6.32 -1.91
CA LEU A 125 -15.78 7.23 -0.95
C LEU A 125 -16.02 8.70 -1.31
N LYS A 126 -15.84 9.10 -2.57
CA LYS A 126 -16.12 10.48 -3.03
C LYS A 126 -17.58 10.87 -2.77
N ALA A 127 -18.52 9.97 -3.07
CA ALA A 127 -19.94 10.21 -2.80
C ALA A 127 -20.23 10.37 -1.30
N ALA A 128 -19.57 9.57 -0.46
CA ALA A 128 -19.71 9.65 0.98
C ALA A 128 -19.11 10.94 1.57
N MET A 129 -17.99 11.44 1.04
CA MET A 129 -17.41 12.72 1.45
C MET A 129 -18.37 13.88 1.15
N VAL A 130 -18.98 13.89 -0.04
CA VAL A 130 -20.01 14.88 -0.41
C VAL A 130 -21.22 14.79 0.53
N LYS A 131 -21.69 13.57 0.82
CA LYS A 131 -22.81 13.34 1.73
C LYS A 131 -22.49 13.78 3.16
N SER A 132 -21.30 13.47 3.66
CA SER A 132 -20.87 13.85 5.01
C SER A 132 -20.85 15.37 5.16
N LYS A 133 -20.27 16.09 4.18
CA LYS A 133 -20.28 17.56 4.15
C LYS A 133 -21.69 18.15 4.12
N ALA A 134 -22.60 17.55 3.36
CA ALA A 134 -24.01 17.97 3.31
C ALA A 134 -24.76 17.74 4.63
N LEU A 135 -24.19 16.96 5.55
CA LEU A 135 -24.75 16.63 6.86
C LEU A 135 -23.98 17.33 8.00
N ASP A 136 -23.29 18.44 7.73
CA ASP A 136 -22.43 19.16 8.69
C ASP A 136 -21.31 18.26 9.26
N ASP A 137 -20.59 17.59 8.36
CA ASP A 137 -19.46 16.67 8.64
C ASP A 137 -19.81 15.46 9.52
N ARG A 138 -21.09 15.05 9.56
CA ARG A 138 -21.49 13.81 10.25
C ARG A 138 -20.88 12.57 9.61
N PRO A 139 -20.58 11.53 10.41
CA PRO A 139 -19.99 10.29 9.91
C PRO A 139 -20.92 9.57 8.94
N VAL A 140 -20.35 9.14 7.82
CA VAL A 140 -20.95 8.25 6.84
C VAL A 140 -20.08 6.99 6.75
N ILE A 141 -20.68 5.82 7.00
CA ILE A 141 -19.99 4.55 6.85
C ILE A 141 -20.14 4.07 5.40
N VAL A 142 -19.02 3.67 4.80
CA VAL A 142 -18.93 3.11 3.45
C VAL A 142 -18.27 1.74 3.55
N HIS A 143 -18.92 0.73 3.01
CA HIS A 143 -18.29 -0.56 2.80
C HIS A 143 -17.50 -0.53 1.49
N LEU A 144 -16.21 -0.83 1.55
CA LEU A 144 -15.32 -0.97 0.41
C LEU A 144 -15.39 -2.43 -0.05
N GLU A 145 -16.02 -2.69 -1.19
CA GLU A 145 -16.33 -4.06 -1.63
C GLU A 145 -15.05 -4.85 -1.95
N ASP A 146 -14.05 -4.21 -2.57
CA ASP A 146 -12.80 -4.89 -2.95
C ASP A 146 -11.88 -5.13 -1.75
N ALA A 147 -11.97 -4.27 -0.74
CA ALA A 147 -11.21 -4.41 0.50
C ALA A 147 -11.91 -5.30 1.55
N ASP A 148 -13.22 -5.55 1.37
CA ASP A 148 -14.13 -6.17 2.36
C ASP A 148 -13.98 -5.49 3.75
N ARG A 149 -14.06 -4.15 3.75
CA ARG A 149 -13.83 -3.34 4.95
C ARG A 149 -14.70 -2.10 4.98
N ASP A 150 -15.09 -1.71 6.19
CA ASP A 150 -15.81 -0.48 6.42
C ASP A 150 -14.86 0.69 6.68
N VAL A 151 -15.17 1.82 6.06
CA VAL A 151 -14.52 3.12 6.27
C VAL A 151 -15.54 4.12 6.79
N THR A 152 -15.17 4.83 7.84
CA THR A 152 -15.94 5.98 8.32
C THR A 152 -15.43 7.26 7.66
N VAL A 153 -16.36 8.04 7.10
CA VAL A 153 -16.10 9.30 6.39
C VAL A 153 -16.71 10.47 7.16
N GLU A 154 -15.89 11.44 7.56
CA GLU A 154 -16.28 12.65 8.28
C GLU A 154 -15.69 13.89 7.59
N GLY A 155 -16.47 14.56 6.75
CA GLY A 155 -16.00 15.64 5.89
C GLY A 155 -14.93 15.15 4.92
N ASN A 156 -13.68 15.56 5.15
CA ASN A 156 -12.49 15.11 4.41
C ASN A 156 -11.65 14.06 5.19
N ARG A 157 -12.09 13.65 6.38
CA ARG A 157 -11.40 12.66 7.20
C ARG A 157 -11.95 11.26 6.88
N LEU A 158 -11.03 10.32 6.73
CA LEU A 158 -11.33 8.91 6.49
C LEU A 158 -10.65 8.08 7.57
N SER A 159 -11.39 7.16 8.19
CA SER A 159 -10.86 6.23 9.19
C SER A 159 -11.22 4.79 8.81
N LEU A 160 -10.20 3.96 8.58
CA LEU A 160 -10.37 2.52 8.40
C LEU A 160 -10.70 1.90 9.76
N MET A 161 -11.79 1.12 9.83
CA MET A 161 -12.04 0.32 11.02
C MET A 161 -11.13 -0.91 10.99
N CYS A 162 -10.20 -1.00 11.94
CA CYS A 162 -9.46 -2.23 12.19
C CYS A 162 -10.28 -3.07 13.16
N GLU A 163 -10.89 -4.15 12.68
CA GLU A 163 -11.39 -5.23 13.54
C GLU A 163 -10.23 -6.05 14.13
#